data_AF-A0A2V8M9A8-F1
#
_entry.id   AF-A0A2V8M9A8-F1
#
_cell.length_a   1.000
_cell.length_b   1.000
_cell.length_c   1.000
_cell.angle_alpha   90.00
_cell.angle_beta   90.00
_cell.angle_gamma   90.00
#
_symmetry.space_group_name_H-M   'P 1'
#
loop_
_entity.id
_entity.type
_entity.pdbx_description
1 polymer ?
#
loop_
_entity_poly.entity_id
_entity_poly.type
_entity_poly.pdbx_seq_one_letter_code
_entity_poly.pdbx_strand_id
1 'polypeptide(L)'
;MTTAIEQTIETYGIENWGAGYFDVNRKGNLIVRPAEGDSRTADLHEIVEDLAGRGITAPILLRFPQLVAAQVRKLQRAFSKSVREFDYQGAHMCVYPMKVNQQRAVV
;
A
#
# COMPACT_ATOMS: atom_id res chain seq x y z
N MET A 1 -28.33 -6.34 8.66
CA MET A 1 -27.43 -6.88 9.71
C MET A 1 -26.03 -6.81 9.15
N THR A 2 -25.16 -6.01 9.78
CA THR A 2 -23.76 -5.85 9.39
C THR A 2 -23.01 -7.16 9.64
N THR A 3 -22.23 -7.63 8.68
CA THR A 3 -21.48 -8.88 8.81
C THR A 3 -20.33 -8.73 9.81
N ALA A 4 -19.85 -9.83 10.40
CA ALA A 4 -18.71 -9.80 11.31
C ALA A 4 -17.44 -9.19 10.67
N ILE A 5 -17.29 -9.35 9.35
CA ILE A 5 -16.18 -8.76 8.58
C ILE A 5 -16.31 -7.24 8.51
N GLU A 6 -17.50 -6.73 8.19
CA GLU A 6 -17.78 -5.28 8.16
C GLU A 6 -17.54 -4.64 9.54
N GLN A 7 -17.98 -5.29 10.62
CA GLN A 7 -17.70 -4.83 11.99
C GLN A 7 -16.20 -4.82 12.31
N THR A 8 -15.44 -5.79 11.79
CA THR A 8 -13.98 -5.87 11.97
C THR A 8 -13.27 -4.75 11.23
N ILE A 9 -13.66 -4.49 9.97
CA ILE A 9 -13.12 -3.38 9.15
C ILE A 9 -13.35 -2.04 9.85
N GLU A 10 -14.56 -1.83 10.39
CA GLU A 10 -14.92 -0.63 11.14
C GLU A 10 -14.11 -0.51 12.45
N THR A 11 -14.04 -1.59 13.23
CA THR A 11 -13.32 -1.62 14.52
C THR A 11 -11.83 -1.30 14.36
N TYR A 12 -11.18 -1.89 13.35
CA TYR A 12 -9.75 -1.63 13.08
C TYR A 12 -9.53 -0.41 12.18
N GLY A 13 -10.60 0.22 11.68
CA GLY A 13 -10.56 1.43 10.87
C GLY A 13 -9.69 1.29 9.63
N ILE A 14 -9.69 0.11 8.98
CA ILE A 14 -8.78 -0.17 7.84
C ILE A 14 -8.99 0.84 6.71
N GLU A 15 -10.22 1.31 6.50
CA GLU A 15 -10.53 2.33 5.50
C GLU A 15 -9.84 3.68 5.77
N ASN A 16 -9.56 4.00 7.04
CA ASN A 16 -8.98 5.28 7.44
C ASN A 16 -7.48 5.38 7.15
N TRP A 17 -6.74 4.26 7.24
CA TRP A 17 -5.28 4.24 7.09
C TRP A 17 -4.80 3.37 5.91
N GLY A 18 -5.62 2.43 5.45
CA GLY A 18 -5.28 1.48 4.39
C GLY A 18 -5.07 2.14 3.04
N ALA A 19 -5.62 3.35 2.83
CA ALA A 19 -5.41 4.20 1.66
C ALA A 19 -5.65 3.49 0.30
N GLY A 20 -6.54 2.49 0.29
CA GLY A 20 -6.83 1.63 -0.85
C GLY A 20 -5.83 0.48 -1.09
N TYR A 21 -4.71 0.46 -0.37
CA TYR A 21 -3.69 -0.60 -0.45
C TYR A 21 -4.01 -1.80 0.46
N PHE A 22 -4.70 -1.60 1.58
CA PHE A 22 -5.02 -2.65 2.53
C PHE A 22 -6.52 -2.77 2.74
N ASP A 23 -6.99 -4.00 2.93
CA ASP A 23 -8.41 -4.34 3.12
C ASP A 23 -8.56 -5.77 3.65
N VAL A 24 -9.79 -6.24 3.88
CA VAL A 24 -10.09 -7.58 4.36
C VAL A 24 -10.88 -8.35 3.29
N ASN A 25 -10.44 -9.57 2.97
CA ASN A 25 -11.16 -10.41 2.01
C ASN A 25 -12.34 -11.16 2.67
N ARG A 26 -13.10 -11.92 1.87
CA ARG A 26 -14.25 -12.71 2.34
C ARG A 26 -13.91 -13.82 3.33
N LYS A 27 -12.62 -14.20 3.45
CA LYS A 27 -12.15 -15.17 4.44
C LYS A 27 -11.83 -14.50 5.80
N GLY A 28 -11.87 -13.16 5.87
CA GLY A 28 -11.47 -12.42 7.06
C GLY A 28 -9.96 -12.11 7.12
N ASN A 29 -9.22 -12.38 6.05
CA ASN A 29 -7.77 -12.16 6.01
C ASN A 29 -7.42 -10.77 5.47
N LEU A 30 -6.34 -10.19 6.00
CA LEU A 30 -5.76 -8.95 5.51
C LEU A 30 -5.16 -9.17 4.11
N ILE A 31 -5.61 -8.36 3.16
CA ILE A 31 -5.10 -8.35 1.79
C ILE A 31 -4.34 -7.05 1.51
N VAL A 32 -3.39 -7.14 0.59
CA VAL A 32 -2.70 -6.00 0.00
C VAL A 32 -3.01 -5.88 -1.49
N ARG A 33 -3.21 -4.64 -1.97
CA ARG A 33 -3.36 -4.25 -3.37
C ARG A 33 -2.09 -3.53 -3.81
N PRO A 34 -1.14 -4.23 -4.47
CA PRO A 34 0.17 -3.66 -4.75
C PRO A 34 0.15 -2.51 -5.77
N ALA A 35 -0.83 -2.49 -6.68
CA ALA A 35 -0.90 -1.50 -7.75
C ALA A 35 -2.27 -0.84 -7.85
N GLU A 36 -2.26 0.47 -8.07
CA GLU A 36 -3.45 1.28 -8.30
C GLU A 36 -4.09 0.90 -9.65
N GLY A 37 -5.39 0.61 -9.66
CA GLY A 37 -6.11 0.17 -10.85
C GLY A 37 -5.92 -1.32 -11.21
N ASP A 38 -5.16 -2.06 -10.40
CA ASP A 38 -5.01 -3.50 -10.54
C ASP A 38 -6.02 -4.23 -9.64
N SER A 39 -6.76 -5.18 -10.19
CA SER A 39 -7.71 -5.99 -9.45
C SER A 39 -7.05 -7.11 -8.64
N ARG A 40 -5.77 -7.38 -8.88
CA ARG A 40 -5.01 -8.40 -8.16
C ARG A 40 -4.75 -7.96 -6.72
N THR A 41 -5.10 -8.84 -5.81
CA THR A 41 -4.81 -8.73 -4.39
C THR A 41 -3.88 -9.87 -3.98
N ALA A 42 -3.15 -9.67 -2.89
CA ALA A 42 -2.40 -10.75 -2.25
C ALA A 42 -2.87 -10.91 -0.80
N ASP A 43 -3.21 -12.14 -0.41
CA ASP A 43 -3.59 -12.48 0.96
C ASP A 43 -2.32 -12.66 1.81
N LEU A 44 -2.19 -11.83 2.85
CA LEU A 44 -0.99 -11.85 3.69
C LEU A 44 -0.89 -13.13 4.52
N HIS A 45 -2.01 -13.73 4.88
CA HIS A 45 -2.02 -14.99 5.61
C HIS A 45 -1.51 -16.12 4.70
N GLU A 46 -2.03 -16.21 3.48
CA GLU A 46 -1.58 -17.22 2.50
C GLU A 46 -0.09 -17.05 2.14
N ILE A 47 0.41 -15.81 2.02
CA ILE A 47 1.85 -15.56 1.81
C ILE A 47 2.69 -16.10 2.97
N VAL A 48 2.27 -15.84 4.21
CA VAL A 48 3.01 -16.29 5.40
C VAL A 48 2.99 -17.82 5.50
N GLU A 49 1.87 -18.47 5.18
CA GLU A 49 1.77 -19.93 5.14
C GLU A 49 2.65 -20.54 4.05
N ASP A 50 2.69 -19.99 2.84
CA ASP A 50 3.58 -20.45 1.76
C ASP A 50 5.05 -20.35 2.18
N LEU A 51 5.46 -19.22 2.77
CA LEU A 51 6.81 -19.02 3.27
C LEU A 51 7.16 -20.03 4.37
N ALA A 52 6.24 -20.29 5.30
CA ALA A 52 6.43 -21.28 6.35
C ALA A 52 6.61 -22.69 5.77
N GLY A 53 5.83 -23.07 4.75
CA GLY A 53 5.98 -24.32 4.01
C GLY A 53 7.35 -24.47 3.32
N ARG A 54 8.03 -23.36 3.05
CA ARG A 54 9.39 -23.29 2.47
C ARG A 54 10.48 -23.19 3.54
N GLY A 55 10.12 -23.33 4.82
CA GLY A 55 11.05 -23.25 5.96
C GLY A 55 11.38 -21.83 6.41
N ILE A 56 10.71 -20.80 5.87
CA ILE A 56 10.88 -19.40 6.27
C ILE A 56 9.77 -19.05 7.25
N THR A 57 10.10 -18.99 8.54
CA THR A 57 9.13 -18.71 9.61
C THR A 57 9.24 -17.28 10.13
N ALA A 58 8.19 -16.82 10.82
CA ALA A 58 8.17 -15.51 11.47
C ALA A 58 9.28 -15.37 12.52
N PRO A 59 9.82 -14.14 12.75
CA PRO A 59 9.38 -12.87 12.19
C PRO A 59 9.89 -12.64 10.74
N ILE A 60 8.98 -12.22 9.86
CA ILE A 60 9.26 -11.92 8.44
C ILE A 60 8.88 -10.46 8.15
N LEU A 61 9.71 -9.77 7.36
CA LEU A 61 9.42 -8.45 6.83
C LEU A 61 9.05 -8.53 5.35
N LEU A 62 7.77 -8.37 5.05
CA LEU A 62 7.28 -8.30 3.68
C LEU A 62 7.42 -6.88 3.12
N ARG A 63 7.93 -6.78 1.89
CA ARG A 63 8.07 -5.51 1.16
C ARG A 63 7.30 -5.57 -0.13
N PHE A 64 6.52 -4.53 -0.40
CA PHE A 64 5.77 -4.35 -1.64
C PHE A 64 6.28 -3.09 -2.37
N PRO A 65 7.33 -3.19 -3.22
CA PRO A 65 7.88 -2.04 -3.93
C PRO A 65 6.85 -1.26 -4.75
N GLN A 66 5.80 -1.95 -5.21
CA GLN A 66 4.70 -1.35 -5.97
C GLN A 66 3.93 -0.29 -5.17
N LEU A 67 3.81 -0.43 -3.84
CA LEU A 67 3.20 0.58 -2.96
C LEU A 67 4.02 1.87 -2.98
N VAL A 68 5.34 1.76 -2.87
CA VAL A 68 6.26 2.92 -2.91
C VAL A 68 6.13 3.64 -4.26
N ALA A 69 6.18 2.88 -5.36
CA ALA A 69 6.02 3.45 -6.69
C ALA A 69 4.64 4.12 -6.90
N ALA A 70 3.58 3.54 -6.34
CA ALA A 70 2.24 4.12 -6.40
C ALA A 70 2.15 5.43 -5.60
N GLN A 71 2.77 5.51 -4.43
CA GLN A 71 2.82 6.74 -3.62
C GLN A 71 3.58 7.87 -4.32
N VAL A 72 4.72 7.57 -4.95
CA VAL A 72 5.47 8.55 -5.75
C VAL A 72 4.61 9.08 -6.90
N ARG A 73 3.92 8.20 -7.63
CA ARG A 73 3.00 8.61 -8.71
C ARG A 73 1.84 9.46 -8.18
N LYS A 74 1.25 9.08 -7.04
CA LYS A 74 0.17 9.83 -6.40
C LYS A 74 0.61 11.25 -6.04
N LEU A 75 1.79 11.39 -5.45
CA LEU A 75 2.39 12.68 -5.11
C LEU A 75 2.62 13.54 -6.37
N GLN A 76 3.25 12.97 -7.39
CA GLN A 76 3.51 13.67 -8.65
C GLN A 76 2.21 14.15 -9.31
N ARG A 77 1.16 13.31 -9.35
CA ARG A 77 -0.13 13.66 -9.94
C ARG A 77 -0.84 14.77 -9.15
N ALA A 78 -0.75 14.75 -7.82
CA ALA A 78 -1.34 15.80 -6.97
C ALA A 78 -0.73 17.17 -7.30
N PHE A 79 0.61 17.26 -7.31
CA PHE A 79 1.29 18.51 -7.71
C PHE A 79 0.99 18.90 -9.15
N SER A 80 1.02 17.97 -10.09
CA SER A 80 0.71 18.25 -11.50
C SER A 80 -0.71 18.78 -11.69
N LYS A 81 -1.67 18.30 -10.88
CA LYS A 81 -3.04 18.81 -10.89
C LYS A 81 -3.08 20.25 -10.38
N SER A 82 -2.48 20.53 -9.23
CA SER A 82 -2.45 21.89 -8.66
C SER A 82 -1.71 22.89 -9.55
N VAL A 83 -0.59 22.50 -10.16
CA VAL A 83 0.14 23.37 -11.10
C VAL A 83 -0.75 23.82 -12.27
N ARG A 84 -1.54 22.91 -12.84
CA ARG A 84 -2.52 23.23 -13.89
C ARG A 84 -3.68 24.08 -13.39
N GLU A 85 -4.19 23.79 -12.20
CA GLU A 85 -5.34 24.48 -11.61
C GLU A 85 -5.04 25.95 -11.29
N PHE A 86 -3.81 26.25 -10.87
CA PHE A 86 -3.38 27.59 -10.47
C PHE A 86 -2.50 28.30 -11.51
N ASP A 87 -2.37 27.73 -12.72
CA ASP A 87 -1.49 28.23 -13.79
C ASP A 87 -0.07 28.58 -13.30
N TYR A 88 0.49 27.71 -12.46
CA TYR A 88 1.80 27.92 -11.87
C TYR A 88 2.90 27.66 -12.91
N GLN A 89 3.78 28.64 -13.12
CA GLN A 89 4.78 28.59 -14.20
C GLN A 89 6.06 27.80 -13.84
N GLY A 90 6.23 27.41 -12.58
CA GLY A 90 7.37 26.61 -12.14
C GLY A 90 7.15 25.10 -12.28
N ALA A 91 8.24 24.33 -12.17
CA ALA A 91 8.20 22.88 -12.18
C ALA A 91 8.27 22.30 -10.75
N HIS A 92 7.53 21.22 -10.50
CA HIS A 92 7.66 20.42 -9.28
C HIS A 92 8.64 19.26 -9.51
N MET A 93 9.65 19.15 -8.65
CA MET A 93 10.60 18.03 -8.63
C MET A 93 10.46 17.24 -7.33
N CYS A 94 10.20 15.94 -7.44
CA CYS A 94 10.11 15.07 -6.28
C CYS A 94 11.52 14.60 -5.87
N VAL A 95 11.86 14.74 -4.58
CA VAL A 95 13.13 14.28 -4.02
C VAL A 95 12.87 13.30 -2.90
N TYR A 96 13.56 12.16 -2.90
CA TYR A 96 13.48 11.16 -1.84
C TYR A 96 14.59 11.37 -0.80
N PRO A 97 14.26 11.75 0.45
CA PRO A 97 15.26 11.96 1.49
C PRO A 97 15.73 10.61 2.06
N MET A 98 16.83 10.08 1.54
CA MET A 98 17.46 8.79 1.92
C MET A 98 17.51 8.51 3.43
N LYS A 99 17.61 9.55 4.27
CA LYS A 99 17.61 9.44 5.74
C LYS A 99 16.41 8.66 6.31
N VAL A 100 15.28 8.62 5.60
CA VAL A 100 14.07 7.93 6.08
C VAL A 100 14.14 6.41 5.88
N ASN A 101 14.86 5.96 4.84
CA ASN A 101 15.13 4.54 4.59
C ASN A 101 16.26 4.41 3.56
N GLN A 102 17.42 3.91 3.99
CA GLN A 102 18.64 3.79 3.17
C GLN A 102 18.73 2.46 2.43
N GLN A 103 17.74 1.56 2.55
CA GLN A 103 17.84 0.23 1.95
C GLN A 103 17.75 0.27 0.43
N ARG A 104 18.69 -0.40 -0.25
CA ARG A 104 18.73 -0.52 -1.72
C ARG A 104 17.44 -1.10 -2.33
N ALA A 105 16.68 -1.90 -1.58
CA ALA A 105 15.41 -2.44 -2.07
C ALA A 105 14.29 -1.37 -2.15
N VAL A 106 14.50 -0.20 -1.55
CA VAL A 106 13.53 0.92 -1.50
C VAL A 106 13.97 2.09 -2.38
N VAL A 107 15.29 2.32 -2.47
CA VAL A 107 15.95 3.44 -3.18
C VAL A 107 16.24 3.10 -4.63
#